data_AF-A0A7Y6MG51-F1
#
_entry.id   AF-A0A7Y6MG51-F1
#
_cell.length_a   1.000
_cell.length_b   1.000
_cell.length_c   1.000
_cell.angle_alpha   90.00
_cell.angle_beta   90.00
_cell.angle_gamma   90.00
#
_symmetry.space_group_name_H-M   'P 1'
#
loop_
_entity.id
_entity.type
_entity.pdbx_description
1 polymer ?
#
loop_
_entity_poly.entity_id
_entity_poly.type
_entity_poly.pdbx_seq_one_letter_code
_entity_poly.pdbx_strand_id
1 'polypeptide(L)'
;MHNAPIEYGKPPVEAKVKWASLGGFLGSVGLLAVLQAVDADHSLIAWWPDWAEAVTIPLLPTAIGAVAGWKAKHTARPDLPVNKR
;
A
#
# COMPACT_ATOMS: atom_id res chain seq x y z
N MET A 1 1.13 -38.76 -20.09
CA MET A 1 1.54 -37.36 -20.27
C MET A 1 2.37 -37.00 -19.05
N HIS A 2 3.70 -37.03 -19.17
CA HIS A 2 4.60 -36.78 -18.05
C HIS A 2 4.64 -35.25 -17.80
N ASN A 3 4.10 -34.82 -16.66
CA ASN A 3 4.25 -33.45 -16.21
C ASN A 3 5.71 -33.25 -15.81
N ALA A 4 6.47 -32.48 -16.60
CA ALA A 4 7.80 -32.06 -16.20
C ALA A 4 7.72 -31.34 -14.84
N PRO A 5 8.65 -31.59 -13.91
CA PRO A 5 8.67 -30.89 -12.63
C PRO A 5 8.85 -29.38 -12.90
N ILE A 6 7.90 -28.59 -12.41
CA ILE A 6 7.98 -27.13 -12.50
C ILE A 6 9.11 -26.68 -11.57
N GLU A 7 10.25 -26.32 -12.15
CA GLU A 7 11.38 -25.75 -11.41
C GLU A 7 11.01 -24.33 -10.95
N TYR A 8 10.57 -24.22 -9.69
CA TYR A 8 10.32 -22.93 -9.05
C TYR A 8 11.67 -22.28 -8.69
N GLY A 9 12.35 -21.67 -9.66
CA GLY A 9 13.41 -20.72 -9.33
C GLY A 9 12.83 -19.65 -8.40
N LYS A 10 13.46 -19.39 -7.24
CA LYS A 10 12.98 -18.44 -6.21
C LYS A 10 12.58 -17.11 -6.87
N PRO A 11 11.30 -16.87 -7.18
CA PRO A 11 10.94 -15.74 -7.98
C PRO A 11 11.12 -14.50 -7.11
N PRO A 12 11.45 -13.33 -7.69
CA PRO A 12 11.59 -12.06 -6.96
C PRO A 12 10.33 -11.63 -6.18
N VAL A 13 9.23 -12.40 -6.29
CA VAL A 13 7.97 -12.24 -5.57
C VAL A 13 8.15 -12.31 -4.05
N GLU A 14 8.94 -13.23 -3.50
CA GLU A 14 9.07 -13.36 -2.03
C GLU A 14 9.70 -12.11 -1.40
N ALA A 15 10.81 -11.63 -1.99
CA ALA A 15 11.45 -10.39 -1.58
C ALA A 15 10.50 -9.19 -1.73
N LYS A 16 9.77 -9.12 -2.84
CA LYS A 16 8.79 -8.06 -3.07
C LYS A 16 7.70 -8.05 -1.99
N VAL A 17 7.15 -9.20 -1.63
CA VAL A 17 6.12 -9.29 -0.59
C VAL A 17 6.68 -8.87 0.76
N LYS A 18 7.88 -9.32 1.14
CA LYS A 18 8.52 -8.89 2.40
C LYS A 18 8.70 -7.38 2.47
N TRP A 19 9.21 -6.77 1.40
CA TRP A 19 9.38 -5.32 1.32
C TRP A 19 8.06 -4.57 1.30
N ALA A 20 7.05 -5.09 0.61
CA ALA A 20 5.71 -4.51 0.60
C ALA A 20 5.07 -4.55 1.99
N SER A 21 5.19 -5.67 2.71
CA SER A 21 4.67 -5.80 4.07
C SER A 21 5.39 -4.88 5.04
N LEU A 22 6.73 -4.83 4.99
CA LEU A 22 7.52 -3.95 5.85
C LEU A 22 7.21 -2.47 5.55
N GLY A 23 7.17 -2.09 4.26
CA GLY A 23 6.85 -0.74 3.83
C GLY A 23 5.42 -0.34 4.19
N GLY A 24 4.46 -1.25 4.06
CA GLY A 24 3.07 -1.03 4.48
C GLY A 24 2.94 -0.83 5.99
N PHE A 25 3.63 -1.64 6.80
CA PHE A 25 3.66 -1.48 8.25
C PHE A 25 4.26 -0.13 8.66
N LEU A 26 5.49 0.16 8.20
CA LEU A 26 6.17 1.42 8.53
C LEU A 26 5.42 2.64 8.00
N GLY A 27 4.86 2.54 6.78
CA GLY A 27 4.03 3.60 6.21
C GLY A 27 2.76 3.86 7.02
N SER A 28 2.11 2.81 7.53
CA SER A 28 0.92 2.94 8.38
C SER A 28 1.27 3.58 9.74
N VAL A 29 2.39 3.17 10.35
CA VAL A 29 2.88 3.78 11.60
C VAL A 29 3.24 5.25 11.39
N GLY A 30 3.94 5.57 10.30
CA GLY A 30 4.27 6.95 9.96
C GLY A 30 3.05 7.82 9.72
N LEU A 31 2.05 7.29 8.99
CA LEU A 31 0.76 7.97 8.79
C LEU A 31 0.05 8.23 10.12
N LEU A 32 0.00 7.23 11.01
CA LEU A 32 -0.62 7.37 12.31
C LEU A 32 0.07 8.46 13.14
N ALA A 33 1.41 8.50 13.13
CA ALA A 33 2.18 9.51 13.84
C ALA A 33 1.87 10.94 13.33
N VAL A 34 1.71 11.11 12.02
CA VAL A 34 1.30 12.41 11.44
C VAL A 34 -0.11 12.80 11.90
N LEU A 35 -1.07 11.86 11.87
CA LEU A 35 -2.43 12.12 12.34
C LEU A 35 -2.47 12.50 13.82
N GLN A 36 -1.68 11.81 14.65
CA GLN A 36 -1.56 12.13 16.08
C GLN A 36 -0.92 13.51 16.32
N ALA A 37 0.03 13.92 15.49
CA ALA A 37 0.61 15.26 15.58
C ALA A 37 -0.40 16.36 15.24
N VAL A 38 -1.28 16.13 14.26
CA VAL A 38 -2.37 17.06 13.92
C VAL A 38 -3.41 17.11 15.03
N ASP A 39 -3.79 15.95 15.59
CA ASP A 39 -4.71 15.86 16.73
C ASP A 39 -4.16 16.58 17.97
N ALA A 40 -2.84 16.50 18.21
CA ALA A 40 -2.19 17.19 19.31
C ALA A 40 -2.10 18.72 19.13
N ASP A 41 -2.12 19.22 17.89
CA ASP A 41 -2.07 20.65 17.57
C ASP A 41 -2.98 21.00 16.39
N HIS A 42 -4.25 21.27 16.69
CA HIS A 42 -5.25 21.68 15.69
C HIS A 42 -4.94 23.03 15.01
N SER A 43 -3.99 23.82 15.52
CA SER A 43 -3.60 25.06 14.85
C SER A 43 -2.96 24.79 13.47
N LEU A 44 -2.41 23.59 13.27
CA LEU A 44 -1.84 23.13 12.00
C LEU A 44 -2.87 23.08 10.85
N ILE A 45 -4.14 22.90 11.17
CA ILE A 45 -5.25 22.83 10.21
C ILE A 45 -6.31 23.90 10.45
N ALA A 46 -6.05 24.92 11.27
CA ALA A 46 -7.03 25.94 11.64
C ALA A 46 -7.59 26.77 10.46
N TRP A 47 -6.95 26.73 9.29
CA TRP A 47 -7.45 27.33 8.05
C TRP A 47 -8.53 26.47 7.35
N TRP A 48 -8.72 25.23 7.78
CA TRP A 48 -9.63 24.26 7.20
C TRP A 48 -11.02 24.36 7.87
N PRO A 49 -12.14 24.44 7.12
CA PRO A 49 -13.46 24.49 7.73
C PRO A 49 -13.86 23.18 8.44
N ASP A 50 -14.44 23.26 9.64
CA ASP A 50 -14.81 22.09 10.48
C ASP A 50 -15.63 21.02 9.73
N TRP A 51 -16.56 21.44 8.85
CA TRP A 51 -17.39 20.51 8.09
C TRP A 51 -16.57 19.68 7.08
N ALA A 52 -15.52 20.27 6.53
CA ALA A 52 -14.67 19.59 5.56
C ALA A 52 -13.72 18.63 6.28
N GLU A 53 -13.24 18.99 7.48
CA GLU A 53 -12.42 18.11 8.32
C GLU A 53 -13.17 16.80 8.66
N ALA A 54 -14.44 16.92 9.10
CA ALA A 54 -15.29 15.79 9.42
C ALA A 54 -15.51 14.81 8.26
N VAL A 55 -15.37 15.27 7.01
CA VAL A 55 -15.53 14.44 5.80
C VAL A 55 -14.19 13.92 5.29
N THR A 56 -13.13 14.74 5.28
CA THR A 56 -11.87 14.38 4.63
C THR A 56 -10.94 13.56 5.53
N ILE A 57 -10.92 13.79 6.85
CA ILE A 57 -10.05 13.05 7.78
C ILE A 57 -10.37 11.54 7.77
N PRO A 58 -11.64 11.08 7.83
CA PRO A 58 -11.96 9.66 7.75
C PRO A 58 -11.64 9.03 6.40
N LEU A 59 -11.63 9.81 5.32
CA LEU A 59 -11.32 9.34 3.97
C LEU A 59 -9.83 9.21 3.70
N LEU A 60 -8.97 9.89 4.47
CA LEU A 60 -7.53 9.92 4.25
C LEU A 60 -6.90 8.52 4.14
N PRO A 61 -7.17 7.56 5.06
CA PRO A 61 -6.60 6.22 4.96
C PRO A 61 -7.00 5.50 3.66
N THR A 62 -8.25 5.66 3.23
CA THR A 62 -8.76 5.03 2.00
C THR A 62 -8.15 5.66 0.75
N ALA A 63 -8.00 6.98 0.72
CA ALA A 63 -7.37 7.70 -0.39
C ALA A 63 -5.89 7.32 -0.53
N ILE A 64 -5.17 7.24 0.59
CA ILE A 64 -3.77 6.79 0.60
C ILE A 64 -3.66 5.35 0.09
N GLY A 65 -4.53 4.45 0.58
CA GLY A 65 -4.58 3.07 0.12
C GLY A 65 -4.85 2.95 -1.39
N ALA A 66 -5.79 3.74 -1.91
CA ALA A 66 -6.12 3.77 -3.33
C ALA A 66 -4.94 4.23 -4.19
N VAL A 67 -4.27 5.33 -3.81
CA VAL A 67 -3.10 5.84 -4.54
C VAL A 67 -1.93 4.86 -4.44
N ALA A 68 -1.68 4.29 -3.27
CA ALA A 68 -0.62 3.29 -3.07
C ALA A 68 -0.86 2.05 -3.93
N GLY A 69 -2.12 1.56 -4.00
CA GLY A 69 -2.51 0.45 -4.85
C GLY A 69 -2.37 0.76 -6.35
N TRP A 70 -2.78 1.96 -6.77
CA TRP A 70 -2.64 2.39 -8.18
C TRP A 70 -1.19 2.50 -8.62
N LYS A 71 -0.30 2.98 -7.74
CA LYS A 71 1.15 3.08 -8.00
C LYS A 71 1.91 1.77 -7.80
N ALA A 72 1.30 0.76 -7.17
CA ALA A 72 1.97 -0.51 -6.91
C ALA A 72 2.39 -1.18 -8.24
N LYS A 73 3.68 -1.46 -8.37
CA LYS A 73 4.18 -2.23 -9.53
C LYS A 73 3.64 -3.65 -9.46
N HIS A 74 2.89 -4.07 -10.46
CA HIS A 74 2.41 -5.44 -10.57
C HIS A 74 3.47 -6.29 -11.25
N THR A 75 3.83 -7.43 -10.67
CA THR A 75 4.75 -8.39 -11.31
C THR A 75 3.89 -9.41 -12.03
N ALA A 76 4.21 -9.70 -13.29
CA ALA A 76 3.54 -10.78 -14.03
C ALA A 76 3.71 -12.11 -13.28
N ARG A 77 2.67 -12.93 -13.30
CA ARG A 77 2.68 -14.26 -12.67
C ARG A 77 3.67 -15.17 -13.39
N PRO A 78 4.75 -15.61 -12.72
CA PRO A 78 5.76 -16.47 -13.35
C PRO A 78 5.21 -17.87 -13.66
N ASP A 79 4.15 -18.28 -12.95
CA ASP A 79 3.41 -19.53 -13.10
C ASP A 79 2.50 -19.61 -14.33
N LEU A 80 2.17 -18.48 -14.95
CA LEU A 80 1.33 -18.44 -16.15
C LEU A 80 2.19 -18.60 -17.43
N PRO A 81 1.73 -19.37 -18.44
CA PRO A 81 2.41 -19.46 -19.73
C PRO A 81 2.42 -18.08 -20.42
N VAL A 82 3.45 -17.80 -21.22
CA VAL A 82 3.74 -16.45 -21.78
C VAL A 82 2.56 -15.84 -22.55
N ASN A 83 1.72 -16.67 -23.18
CA ASN A 83 0.52 -16.24 -23.90
C ASN A 83 -0.68 -15.85 -23.00
N LYS A 84 -0.54 -16.00 -21.68
CA LYS A 84 -1.56 -15.69 -20.66
C LYS A 84 -1.03 -14.76 -19.55
N ARG A 85 0.12 -14.13 -19.76
CA ARG A 85 0.74 -13.17 -18.83
C ARG A 85 0.26 -11.75 -19.07
#